data_AF-A0A929I0B2-F1
#
_entry.id   AF-A0A929I0B2-F1
#
_cell.length_a   1.000
_cell.length_b   1.000
_cell.length_c   1.000
_cell.angle_alpha   90.00
_cell.angle_beta   90.00
_cell.angle_gamma   90.00
#
_symmetry.space_group_name_H-M   'P 1'
#
loop_
_entity.id
_entity.type
_entity.pdbx_description
1 polymer ?
#
loop_
_entity_poly.entity_id
_entity_poly.type
_entity_poly.pdbx_seq_one_letter_code
_entity_poly.pdbx_strand_id
1 'polypeptide(L)'
;MAKLKDRDIMDINKWFEDALSRLSKIDRQMKMKMRRKIRDEVYFLLTWEKPTPSMIINRWEERISDVFIAMPYGLKEDLLRLLVKKMEIS
;
A
#
# COMPACT_ATOMS: atom_id res chain seq x y z
N MET A 1 2.67 -8.65 17.05
CA MET A 1 2.20 -7.73 15.98
C MET A 1 0.69 -7.76 15.98
N ALA A 2 0.08 -6.60 16.05
CA ALA A 2 -1.37 -6.48 16.09
C ALA A 2 -1.98 -6.66 14.70
N LYS A 3 -3.23 -7.15 14.67
CA LYS A 3 -4.00 -7.30 13.42
C LYS A 3 -4.46 -5.92 12.95
N LEU A 4 -4.24 -5.63 11.67
CA LEU A 4 -4.74 -4.40 11.05
C LEU A 4 -6.27 -4.36 11.12
N LYS A 5 -6.82 -3.22 11.55
CA LYS A 5 -8.27 -2.96 11.60
C LYS A 5 -8.72 -2.22 10.35
N ASP A 6 -10.02 -2.16 10.10
CA ASP A 6 -10.59 -1.45 8.94
C ASP A 6 -10.10 0.00 8.83
N ARG A 7 -9.94 0.70 9.97
CA ARG A 7 -9.38 2.06 9.99
C ARG A 7 -7.96 2.11 9.43
N ASP A 8 -7.11 1.14 9.74
CA ASP A 8 -5.74 1.10 9.23
C ASP A 8 -5.71 0.81 7.74
N ILE A 9 -6.61 -0.05 7.26
CA ILE A 9 -6.82 -0.32 5.82
C ILE A 9 -7.25 0.95 5.09
N MET A 10 -8.15 1.76 5.68
CA MET A 10 -8.55 3.05 5.12
C MET A 10 -7.38 4.02 5.05
N ASP A 11 -6.56 4.10 6.10
CA ASP A 11 -5.39 5.00 6.13
C ASP A 11 -4.32 4.59 5.10
N ILE A 12 -4.08 3.29 4.94
CA ILE A 12 -3.16 2.75 3.92
C ILE A 12 -3.68 3.06 2.50
N ASN A 13 -4.97 2.82 2.25
CA ASN A 13 -5.59 3.15 0.96
C ASN A 13 -5.48 4.65 0.66
N LYS A 14 -5.73 5.50 1.65
CA LYS A 14 -5.61 6.95 1.51
C LYS A 14 -4.18 7.37 1.19
N TRP A 15 -3.19 6.79 1.87
CA TRP A 15 -1.78 7.05 1.59
C TRP A 15 -1.42 6.73 0.13
N PHE A 16 -1.88 5.59 -0.39
CA PHE A 16 -1.68 5.23 -1.79
C PHE A 16 -2.40 6.20 -2.75
N GLU A 17 -3.62 6.62 -2.43
CA GLU A 17 -4.37 7.58 -3.24
C GLU A 17 -3.62 8.91 -3.33
N ASP A 18 -3.12 9.41 -2.20
CA ASP A 18 -2.33 10.63 -2.13
C ASP A 18 -1.03 10.49 -2.93
N ALA A 19 -0.34 9.35 -2.84
CA ALA A 19 0.86 9.07 -3.62
C ALA A 19 0.58 9.04 -5.14
N LEU A 20 -0.47 8.33 -5.58
CA LEU A 20 -0.87 8.25 -7.00
C LEU A 20 -1.36 9.59 -7.54
N SER A 21 -2.01 10.41 -6.72
CA SER A 21 -2.49 11.73 -7.12
C SER A 21 -1.33 12.64 -7.58
N ARG A 22 -0.18 12.54 -6.90
CA ARG A 22 1.05 13.32 -7.17
C ARG A 22 1.79 12.91 -8.44
N LEU A 23 1.49 11.73 -9.00
CA LEU A 23 2.14 11.24 -10.22
C LEU A 23 1.60 11.97 -11.45
N SER A 24 2.22 13.06 -11.88
CA SER A 24 1.74 13.86 -13.03
C SER A 24 1.96 13.18 -14.39
N LYS A 25 2.91 12.24 -14.48
CA LYS A 25 3.32 11.58 -15.74
C LYS A 25 2.47 10.36 -16.14
N ILE A 26 1.49 9.97 -15.32
CA ILE A 26 0.69 8.76 -15.52
C ILE A 26 -0.74 9.18 -15.89
N ASP A 27 -1.25 8.63 -16.97
CA ASP A 27 -2.60 8.93 -17.43
C ASP A 27 -3.68 8.47 -16.45
N ARG A 28 -4.89 9.03 -16.61
CA ARG A 28 -6.03 8.75 -15.73
C ARG A 28 -6.41 7.26 -15.73
N GLN A 29 -6.39 6.60 -16.87
CA GLN A 29 -6.82 5.21 -17.00
C GLN A 29 -5.86 4.27 -16.28
N MET A 30 -4.56 4.50 -16.42
CA MET A 30 -3.52 3.77 -15.72
C MET A 30 -3.61 3.97 -14.20
N LYS A 31 -3.81 5.21 -13.73
CA LYS A 31 -4.06 5.47 -12.30
C LYS A 31 -5.28 4.71 -11.77
N MET A 32 -6.36 4.62 -12.55
CA MET A 32 -7.55 3.85 -12.15
C MET A 32 -7.27 2.34 -12.07
N LYS A 33 -6.45 1.79 -12.98
CA LYS A 33 -6.01 0.39 -12.89
C LYS A 33 -5.16 0.15 -11.64
N MET A 34 -4.20 1.03 -11.37
CA MET A 34 -3.35 0.96 -10.17
C MET A 34 -4.18 1.01 -8.88
N ARG A 35 -5.15 1.94 -8.78
CA ARG A 35 -6.07 2.02 -7.62
C ARG A 35 -6.84 0.74 -7.36
N ARG A 36 -7.31 0.06 -8.42
CA ARG A 36 -8.03 -1.22 -8.27
C ARG A 36 -7.11 -2.28 -7.68
N LYS A 37 -5.90 -2.45 -8.25
CA LYS A 37 -4.93 -3.42 -7.74
C LYS A 37 -4.52 -3.14 -6.28
N ILE A 38 -4.26 -1.88 -5.96
CA ILE A 38 -3.94 -1.44 -4.59
C ILE A 38 -5.07 -1.82 -3.65
N ARG A 39 -6.31 -1.49 -4.01
CA ARG A 39 -7.48 -1.83 -3.20
C ARG A 39 -7.53 -3.33 -2.92
N ASP A 40 -7.44 -4.15 -3.96
CA ASP A 40 -7.53 -5.61 -3.80
C ASP A 40 -6.46 -6.15 -2.84
N GLU A 41 -5.20 -5.70 -2.99
CA GLU A 41 -4.10 -6.14 -2.14
C GLU A 41 -4.11 -5.52 -0.72
N VAL A 42 -4.68 -4.33 -0.54
CA VAL A 42 -4.84 -3.69 0.77
C VAL A 42 -5.98 -4.35 1.55
N TYR A 43 -7.11 -4.68 0.91
CA TYR A 43 -8.20 -5.40 1.56
C TYR A 43 -7.83 -6.86 1.88
N PHE A 44 -6.95 -7.48 1.09
CA PHE A 44 -6.40 -8.80 1.41
C PHE A 44 -5.74 -8.85 2.80
N LEU A 45 -5.17 -7.74 3.28
CA LEU A 45 -4.53 -7.66 4.60
C LEU A 45 -5.50 -7.94 5.76
N LEU A 46 -6.82 -7.72 5.61
CA LEU A 46 -7.82 -8.04 6.63
C LEU A 46 -7.92 -9.55 6.91
N THR A 47 -7.66 -10.34 5.87
CA THR A 47 -7.72 -11.81 5.89
C THR A 47 -6.37 -12.47 6.13
N TRP A 48 -5.27 -11.72 5.98
CA TRP A 48 -3.93 -12.28 6.16
C TRP A 48 -3.60 -12.43 7.65
N GLU A 49 -3.35 -13.66 8.09
CA GLU A 49 -2.97 -13.94 9.46
C GLU A 49 -1.49 -13.63 9.74
N LYS A 50 -1.25 -12.81 10.77
CA LYS A 50 0.07 -12.45 11.29
C LYS A 50 1.09 -11.97 10.22
N PRO A 51 0.72 -11.07 9.28
CA PRO A 51 1.70 -10.51 8.37
C PRO A 51 2.74 -9.68 9.15
N THR A 52 3.93 -9.53 8.58
CA THR A 52 4.90 -8.52 9.02
C THR A 52 4.96 -7.38 7.99
N PRO A 53 5.39 -6.17 8.36
CA PRO A 53 5.57 -5.08 7.40
C PRO A 53 6.44 -5.47 6.18
N SER A 54 7.52 -6.21 6.41
CA SER A 54 8.39 -6.69 5.32
C SER A 54 7.71 -7.72 4.42
N MET A 55 6.92 -8.64 4.98
CA MET A 55 6.14 -9.59 4.17
C MET A 55 5.11 -8.88 3.28
N ILE A 56 4.45 -7.84 3.81
CA ILE A 56 3.49 -7.04 3.05
C ILE A 56 4.18 -6.33 1.89
N ILE A 57 5.31 -5.65 2.16
CA ILE A 57 6.08 -4.96 1.13
C ILE A 57 6.55 -5.93 0.05
N ASN A 58 7.16 -7.05 0.42
CA ASN A 58 7.65 -8.04 -0.56
C ASN A 58 6.52 -8.54 -1.46
N ARG A 59 5.37 -8.89 -0.87
CA ARG A 59 4.19 -9.29 -1.64
C ARG A 59 3.74 -8.19 -2.60
N TRP A 60 3.67 -6.95 -2.15
CA TRP A 60 3.21 -5.85 -2.99
C TRP A 60 4.20 -5.49 -4.10
N GLU A 61 5.51 -5.63 -3.86
CA GLU A 61 6.52 -5.50 -4.92
C GLU A 61 6.30 -6.53 -6.04
N GLU A 62 5.83 -7.73 -5.72
CA GLU A 62 5.48 -8.74 -6.72
C GLU A 62 4.12 -8.48 -7.38
N ARG A 63 3.09 -8.18 -6.58
CA ARG A 63 1.69 -8.14 -7.02
C ARG A 63 1.27 -6.84 -7.68
N ILE A 64 1.88 -5.73 -7.25
CA ILE A 64 1.63 -4.37 -7.75
C ILE A 64 2.94 -3.68 -8.13
N SER A 65 3.85 -4.43 -8.76
CA SER A 65 5.15 -3.95 -9.24
C SER A 65 5.04 -2.67 -10.08
N ASP A 66 3.99 -2.55 -10.90
CA ASP A 66 3.72 -1.36 -11.70
C ASP A 66 3.47 -0.10 -10.86
N VAL A 67 2.87 -0.26 -9.68
CA VAL A 67 2.69 0.82 -8.71
C VAL A 67 4.03 1.23 -8.11
N PHE A 68 4.87 0.25 -7.70
CA PHE A 68 6.17 0.52 -7.09
C PHE A 68 7.17 1.15 -8.07
N ILE A 69 7.16 0.71 -9.34
CA ILE A 69 7.98 1.31 -10.41
C ILE A 69 7.56 2.77 -10.67
N ALA A 70 6.27 3.07 -10.55
CA ALA A 70 5.71 4.39 -10.76
C ALA A 70 5.99 5.37 -9.59
N MET A 71 6.35 4.86 -8.41
CA MET A 71 6.54 5.68 -7.22
C MET A 71 7.89 6.40 -7.21
N PRO A 72 7.93 7.67 -6.77
CA PRO A 72 9.16 8.37 -6.44
C PRO A 72 10.08 7.59 -5.50
N TYR A 73 11.38 7.82 -5.64
CA TYR A 73 12.39 7.31 -4.70
C TYR A 73 12.05 7.71 -3.25
N GLY A 74 12.21 6.79 -2.30
CA GLY A 74 11.92 7.01 -0.88
C GLY A 74 10.48 6.66 -0.44
N LEU A 75 9.52 6.52 -1.36
CA LEU A 75 8.13 6.21 -0.99
C LEU A 75 7.97 4.81 -0.40
N LYS A 76 8.80 3.85 -0.82
CA LYS A 76 8.78 2.49 -0.26
C LYS A 76 9.14 2.50 1.22
N GLU A 77 10.17 3.26 1.59
CA GLU A 77 10.62 3.43 2.96
C GLU A 77 9.54 4.11 3.82
N ASP A 78 8.86 5.11 3.27
CA ASP A 78 7.74 5.78 3.94
C ASP A 78 6.55 4.83 4.13
N LEU A 79 6.24 3.99 3.14
CA LEU A 79 5.21 2.96 3.26
C LEU A 79 5.56 1.91 4.31
N LEU A 80 6.82 1.47 4.36
CA LEU A 80 7.30 0.54 5.38
C LEU A 80 7.14 1.13 6.79
N ARG A 81 7.52 2.41 6.97
CA ARG A 81 7.33 3.13 8.24
C ARG A 81 5.86 3.24 8.63
N LEU A 82 4.98 3.51 7.66
CA LEU A 82 3.54 3.54 7.88
C LEU A 82 3.04 2.18 8.38
N LEU A 83 3.42 1.08 7.72
CA LEU A 83 3.02 -0.27 8.10
C LEU A 83 3.51 -0.63 9.51
N VAL A 84 4.78 -0.35 9.83
CA VAL A 84 5.34 -0.55 11.18
C VAL A 84 4.51 0.18 12.21
N LYS A 85 4.28 1.49 12.02
CA LYS A 85 3.46 2.31 12.91
C LYS A 85 2.05 1.74 13.10
N LYS A 86 1.42 1.28 12.02
CA LYS A 86 0.07 0.71 12.07
C LYS A 86 0.01 -0.60 12.84
N MET A 87 1.02 -1.45 12.70
CA MET A 87 1.02 -2.80 13.28
C MET A 87 1.60 -2.88 14.70
N GLU A 88 2.30 -1.83 15.14
CA GLU A 88 2.75 -1.63 16.52
C GLU A 88 1.68 -0.98 17.40
N ILE A 89 0.83 -0.12 16.83
CA ILE A 89 -0.19 0.66 17.57
C ILE A 89 -1.60 0.02 17.49
N SER A 90 -1.80 -1.00 16.64
CA SER A 90 -3.14 -1.64 16.45
C SER A 90 -3.62 -2.47 17.64
#